data_AF-A0A072P4E9-F1
#
_entry.id   AF-A0A072P4E9-F1
#
_cell.length_a   1.000
_cell.length_b   1.000
_cell.length_c   1.000
_cell.angle_alpha   90.00
_cell.angle_beta   90.00
_cell.angle_gamma   90.00
#
_symmetry.space_group_name_H-M   'P 1'
#
loop_
_entity.id
_entity.type
_entity.pdbx_description
1 polymer ?
#
loop_
_entity_poly.entity_id
_entity_poly.type
_entity_poly.pdbx_seq_one_letter_code
_entity_poly.pdbx_strand_id
1 'polypeptide(L)'
;MPGGNWRPPLRSTCFKVQSTTGKYIWDPGRNSDAPRMYRLRRPSAAEESRLQVYSTGTMFWDPYTHNYLHIPLDCTKKNVTDSGHSWTYPGFGICQSAGQNDIAIIRHVGEHKQLPLPGPNSWFKNERLLPITFQPPPAQGLCRLAGELDILIALIAFSTTPQCTLQAIDRLFRPDPRTTGFNPNWDLPLDDRRQRKGLLVEIGYDPTTTKRSTLAAWERGQHGEIFS
;
A
#
# COMPACT_ATOMS: atom_id res chain seq x y z
N MET A 1 -0.82 -17.37 -30.81
CA MET A 1 -1.95 -17.22 -29.86
C MET A 1 -2.02 -15.75 -29.48
N PRO A 2 -3.18 -15.06 -29.53
CA PRO A 2 -3.23 -13.68 -29.10
C PRO A 2 -3.07 -13.65 -27.57
N GLY A 3 -1.93 -13.14 -27.12
CA GLY A 3 -1.55 -13.00 -25.71
C GLY A 3 -2.42 -11.96 -25.01
N GLY A 4 -3.58 -12.39 -24.53
CA GLY A 4 -4.46 -11.56 -23.72
C GLY A 4 -3.83 -11.30 -22.36
N ASN A 5 -3.40 -10.06 -22.12
CA ASN A 5 -3.11 -9.59 -20.77
C ASN A 5 -4.41 -9.66 -19.97
N TRP A 6 -4.44 -10.48 -18.92
CA TRP A 6 -5.58 -10.49 -18.00
C TRP A 6 -5.77 -9.11 -17.39
N ARG A 7 -7.03 -8.69 -17.25
CA ARG A 7 -7.39 -7.43 -16.60
C ARG A 7 -8.62 -7.62 -15.72
N PRO A 8 -8.73 -6.89 -14.59
CA PRO A 8 -9.94 -6.88 -13.80
C PRO A 8 -11.13 -6.35 -14.63
N PRO A 9 -12.36 -6.75 -14.28
CA PRO A 9 -13.57 -6.23 -14.92
C PRO A 9 -13.66 -4.69 -14.88
N LEU A 10 -14.48 -4.13 -15.77
CA LEU A 10 -14.73 -2.69 -15.82
C LEU A 10 -16.04 -2.28 -15.12
N ARG A 11 -16.97 -3.23 -14.89
CA ARG A 11 -18.29 -2.96 -14.31
C ARG A 11 -18.31 -3.33 -12.84
N SER A 12 -18.94 -2.49 -12.02
CA SER A 12 -19.03 -2.70 -10.57
C SER A 12 -19.76 -3.99 -10.20
N THR A 13 -20.78 -4.35 -10.99
CA THR A 13 -21.58 -5.57 -10.83
C THR A 13 -20.77 -6.87 -10.96
N CYS A 14 -19.55 -6.80 -11.50
CA CYS A 14 -18.66 -7.95 -11.63
C CYS A 14 -17.79 -8.18 -10.38
N PHE A 15 -17.87 -7.31 -9.38
CA PHE A 15 -17.11 -7.41 -8.14
C PHE A 15 -18.02 -7.82 -6.99
N LYS A 16 -17.52 -8.72 -6.13
CA LYS A 16 -18.18 -9.14 -4.89
C LYS A 16 -17.19 -9.10 -3.75
N VAL A 17 -17.53 -8.39 -2.68
CA VAL A 17 -16.74 -8.38 -1.43
C VAL A 17 -16.91 -9.74 -0.75
N GLN A 18 -15.80 -10.44 -0.53
CA GLN A 18 -15.79 -11.73 0.17
C GLN A 18 -15.63 -11.58 1.68
N SER A 19 -14.78 -10.65 2.11
CA SER A 19 -14.53 -10.35 3.50
C SER A 19 -14.09 -8.89 3.68
N THR A 20 -14.22 -8.39 4.90
CA THR A 20 -13.73 -7.07 5.30
C THR A 20 -13.04 -7.18 6.66
N THR A 21 -11.93 -6.48 6.80
CA THR A 21 -11.29 -6.29 8.11
C THR A 21 -12.04 -5.26 8.95
N GLY A 22 -12.84 -4.39 8.32
CA GLY A 22 -13.43 -3.21 8.94
C GLY A 22 -12.40 -2.11 9.21
N LYS A 23 -12.80 -1.05 9.92
CA LYS A 23 -11.92 0.10 10.19
C LYS A 23 -10.98 -0.17 11.36
N TYR A 24 -9.76 0.34 11.21
CA TYR A 24 -8.70 0.37 12.22
C TYR A 24 -8.04 1.74 12.22
N ILE A 25 -7.63 2.19 13.40
CA ILE A 25 -6.80 3.37 13.60
C ILE A 25 -5.37 2.91 13.88
N TRP A 26 -4.41 3.50 13.18
CA TRP A 26 -3.00 3.41 13.53
C TRP A 26 -2.67 4.47 14.57
N ASP A 27 -2.35 4.02 15.78
CA ASP A 27 -2.10 4.85 16.95
C ASP A 27 -0.69 4.54 17.51
N PRO A 28 0.35 5.22 17.02
CA PRO A 28 1.74 4.92 17.38
C PRO A 28 2.08 5.30 18.82
N GLY A 29 1.26 6.13 19.49
CA GLY A 29 1.44 6.53 20.88
C GLY A 29 0.94 5.49 21.88
N ARG A 30 0.29 4.42 21.41
CA ARG A 30 -0.27 3.37 22.26
C ARG A 30 0.84 2.40 22.68
N ASN A 31 1.23 2.44 23.95
CA ASN A 31 1.87 1.31 24.61
C ASN A 31 0.78 0.27 24.89
N SER A 32 0.81 -0.88 24.21
CA SER A 32 -0.22 -1.90 24.39
C SER A 32 0.30 -3.07 25.21
N ASP A 33 -0.32 -3.30 26.37
CA ASP A 33 -0.22 -4.53 27.17
C ASP A 33 -0.93 -5.74 26.49
N ALA A 34 -1.33 -5.62 25.22
CA ALA A 34 -1.99 -6.68 24.45
C ALA A 34 -0.99 -7.41 23.53
N PRO A 35 -1.02 -8.75 23.41
CA PRO A 35 0.17 -9.48 22.95
C PRO A 35 0.45 -9.47 21.44
N ARG A 36 -0.37 -8.81 20.58
CA ARG A 36 -0.29 -9.07 19.11
C ARG A 36 -0.60 -7.90 18.15
N MET A 37 -1.01 -6.72 18.62
CA MET A 37 -1.20 -5.52 17.78
C MET A 37 -0.88 -4.30 18.62
N TYR A 38 0.34 -3.78 18.50
CA TYR A 38 0.83 -2.75 19.42
C TYR A 38 0.25 -1.37 19.10
N ARG A 39 -0.07 -1.09 17.83
CA ARG A 39 -0.45 0.25 17.35
C ARG A 39 -1.80 0.28 16.64
N LEU A 40 -2.22 -0.82 16.01
CA LEU A 40 -3.55 -0.91 15.40
C LEU A 40 -4.64 -1.14 16.45
N ARG A 41 -5.68 -0.32 16.41
CA ARG A 41 -6.86 -0.47 17.28
C ARG A 41 -8.16 -0.23 16.54
N ARG A 42 -9.26 -0.73 17.09
CA ARG A 42 -10.60 -0.35 16.61
C ARG A 42 -10.89 1.11 16.98
N PRO A 43 -11.53 1.89 16.09
CA PRO A 43 -12.04 3.20 16.45
C PRO A 43 -13.18 3.07 17.47
N SER A 44 -13.32 4.06 18.35
CA SER A 44 -14.55 4.26 19.10
C SER A 44 -15.66 4.78 18.17
N ALA A 45 -16.92 4.67 18.59
CA ALA A 45 -18.06 5.17 17.80
C ALA A 45 -17.95 6.68 17.50
N ALA A 46 -17.40 7.45 18.44
CA ALA A 46 -17.20 8.89 18.26
C ALA A 46 -16.06 9.21 17.27
N GLU A 47 -14.99 8.43 17.26
CA GLU A 47 -13.93 8.58 16.24
C GLU A 47 -14.45 8.17 14.87
N GLU A 48 -15.17 7.06 14.79
CA GLU A 48 -15.70 6.54 13.54
C GLU A 48 -16.67 7.51 12.85
N SER A 49 -17.49 8.24 13.61
CA SER A 49 -18.42 9.24 13.07
C SER A 49 -17.72 10.50 12.52
N ARG A 50 -16.47 10.75 12.90
CA ARG A 50 -15.68 11.90 12.42
C ARG A 50 -14.76 11.57 11.25
N LEU A 51 -14.54 10.28 10.96
CA LEU A 51 -13.61 9.86 9.93
C LEU A 51 -14.02 10.43 8.56
N GLN A 52 -13.09 11.16 7.95
CA GLN A 52 -13.20 11.60 6.58
C GLN A 52 -12.35 10.70 5.69
N VAL A 53 -12.90 10.31 4.53
CA VAL A 53 -12.16 9.54 3.53
C VAL A 53 -11.07 10.42 2.92
N TYR A 54 -9.84 9.96 3.01
CA TYR A 54 -8.68 10.58 2.38
C TYR A 54 -8.51 10.08 0.94
N SER A 55 -8.38 8.75 0.80
CA SER A 55 -8.20 8.03 -0.47
C SER A 55 -8.89 6.67 -0.44
N THR A 56 -9.16 6.15 -1.62
CA THR A 56 -9.70 4.80 -1.81
C THR A 56 -9.08 4.20 -3.05
N GLY A 57 -8.58 2.97 -2.96
CA GLY A 57 -7.91 2.29 -4.05
C GLY A 57 -8.30 0.83 -4.13
N THR A 58 -8.49 0.34 -5.35
CA THR A 58 -8.64 -1.09 -5.63
C THR A 58 -7.39 -1.61 -6.30
N MET A 59 -6.83 -2.70 -5.80
CA MET A 59 -5.63 -3.33 -6.33
C MET A 59 -5.83 -4.83 -6.60
N PHE A 60 -5.34 -5.31 -7.74
CA PHE A 60 -5.36 -6.70 -8.14
C PHE A 60 -3.93 -7.19 -8.42
N TRP A 61 -3.67 -8.46 -8.13
CA TRP A 61 -2.47 -9.15 -8.63
C TRP A 61 -2.78 -9.73 -10.01
N ASP A 62 -2.01 -9.35 -11.02
CA ASP A 62 -2.06 -9.95 -12.35
C ASP A 62 -1.17 -11.21 -12.38
N PRO A 63 -1.76 -12.42 -12.48
CA PRO A 63 -0.99 -13.66 -12.47
C PRO A 63 -0.19 -13.89 -13.74
N TYR A 64 -0.49 -13.20 -14.85
CA TYR A 64 0.19 -13.39 -16.14
C TYR A 64 1.45 -12.54 -16.23
N THR A 65 1.36 -11.26 -15.85
CA THR A 65 2.52 -10.36 -15.87
C THR A 65 3.29 -10.35 -14.56
N HIS A 66 2.77 -11.03 -13.52
CA HIS A 66 3.32 -11.00 -12.17
C HIS A 66 3.50 -9.57 -11.63
N ASN A 67 2.50 -8.70 -11.85
CA ASN A 67 2.50 -7.31 -11.41
C ASN A 67 1.19 -6.94 -10.72
N TYR A 68 1.17 -5.77 -10.06
CA TYR A 68 -0.04 -5.20 -9.48
C TYR A 68 -0.75 -4.28 -10.47
N LEU A 69 -2.07 -4.40 -10.56
CA LEU A 69 -2.94 -3.43 -11.24
C LEU A 69 -3.67 -2.62 -10.17
N HIS A 70 -3.61 -1.30 -10.27
CA HIS A 70 -4.24 -0.37 -9.32
C HIS A 70 -5.21 0.57 -10.03
N ILE A 71 -6.23 1.03 -9.29
CA ILE A 71 -7.11 2.14 -9.65
C ILE A 71 -7.57 2.89 -8.38
N PRO A 72 -7.56 4.24 -8.35
CA PRO A 72 -7.93 5.03 -7.17
C PRO A 72 -9.46 5.17 -7.06
N LEU A 73 -10.15 4.04 -7.00
CA LEU A 73 -11.60 3.94 -7.02
C LEU A 73 -12.06 2.73 -6.20
N ASP A 74 -13.23 2.83 -5.58
CA ASP A 74 -13.98 1.66 -5.11
C ASP A 74 -14.72 1.00 -6.29
N CYS A 75 -14.12 -0.05 -6.85
CA CYS A 75 -14.69 -0.80 -7.98
C CYS A 75 -15.95 -1.60 -7.61
N THR A 76 -16.28 -1.75 -6.32
CA THR A 76 -17.52 -2.42 -5.92
C THR A 76 -18.73 -1.49 -6.02
N LYS A 77 -18.49 -0.17 -6.02
CA LYS A 77 -19.55 0.85 -6.06
C LYS A 77 -19.61 1.60 -7.38
N LYS A 78 -18.50 1.74 -8.09
CA LYS A 78 -18.40 2.56 -9.31
C LYS A 78 -17.85 1.76 -10.49
N ASN A 79 -18.43 1.98 -11.66
CA ASN A 79 -17.88 1.44 -12.92
C ASN A 79 -16.59 2.17 -13.26
N VAL A 80 -15.60 1.43 -13.75
CA VAL A 80 -14.33 1.97 -14.22
C VAL A 80 -14.54 2.84 -15.46
N THR A 81 -15.38 2.40 -16.40
CA THR A 81 -15.69 3.14 -17.65
C THR A 81 -16.20 4.55 -17.42
N ASP A 82 -16.90 4.76 -16.32
CA ASP A 82 -17.63 6.02 -16.05
C ASP A 82 -16.81 6.94 -15.13
N SER A 83 -15.67 6.46 -14.64
CA SER A 83 -14.86 7.12 -13.61
C SER A 83 -13.78 8.07 -14.16
N GLY A 84 -13.47 7.99 -15.45
CA GLY A 84 -12.29 8.65 -16.04
C GLY A 84 -10.94 8.04 -15.63
N HIS A 85 -10.93 7.00 -14.81
CA HIS A 85 -9.75 6.25 -14.43
C HIS A 85 -9.62 4.95 -15.21
N SER A 86 -8.40 4.42 -15.30
CA SER A 86 -8.12 3.14 -15.95
C SER A 86 -7.20 2.28 -15.09
N TRP A 87 -7.38 0.96 -15.18
CA TRP A 87 -6.42 0.01 -14.62
C TRP A 87 -5.01 0.29 -15.17
N THR A 88 -4.05 0.45 -14.27
CA THR A 88 -2.64 0.67 -14.62
C THR A 88 -1.73 -0.04 -13.63
N TYR A 89 -0.52 -0.33 -14.07
CA TYR A 89 0.56 -0.73 -13.18
C TYR A 89 1.05 0.50 -12.40
N PRO A 90 1.11 0.44 -11.05
CA PRO A 90 1.74 1.48 -10.24
C PRO A 90 3.12 1.83 -10.80
N GLY A 91 3.46 3.10 -10.69
CA GLY A 91 4.77 3.60 -11.08
C GLY A 91 5.44 4.34 -9.93
N PHE A 92 6.66 4.79 -10.20
CA PHE A 92 7.52 5.47 -9.25
C PHE A 92 7.88 6.87 -9.74
N GLY A 93 7.95 7.82 -8.82
CA GLY A 93 8.66 9.09 -8.96
C GLY A 93 9.74 9.22 -7.89
N ILE A 94 10.35 10.40 -7.79
CA ILE A 94 11.39 10.71 -6.79
C ILE A 94 10.88 11.80 -5.86
N CYS A 95 11.21 11.73 -4.57
CA CYS A 95 10.96 12.83 -3.65
C CYS A 95 11.80 14.06 -4.05
N GLN A 96 11.15 15.18 -4.33
CA GLN A 96 11.83 16.42 -4.73
C GLN A 96 12.36 17.24 -3.55
N SER A 97 12.24 16.75 -2.32
CA SER A 97 12.75 17.44 -1.13
C SER A 97 14.28 17.38 -1.11
N ALA A 98 14.92 18.51 -0.79
CA ALA A 98 16.38 18.60 -0.75
C ALA A 98 16.99 17.52 0.16
N GLY A 99 17.95 16.76 -0.38
CA GLY A 99 18.65 15.70 0.35
C GLY A 99 17.89 14.37 0.48
N GLN A 100 16.75 14.19 -0.20
CA GLN A 100 15.94 12.96 -0.17
C GLN A 100 15.80 12.29 -1.54
N ASN A 101 16.85 12.36 -2.36
CA ASN A 101 16.86 11.80 -3.72
C ASN A 101 16.81 10.25 -3.74
N ASP A 102 16.99 9.62 -2.60
CA ASP A 102 16.92 8.18 -2.40
C ASP A 102 15.50 7.70 -2.05
N ILE A 103 14.52 8.59 -1.86
CA ILE A 103 13.13 8.19 -1.59
C ILE A 103 12.36 8.07 -2.91
N ALA A 104 12.02 6.83 -3.26
CA ALA A 104 11.08 6.51 -4.34
C ALA A 104 9.65 6.74 -3.87
N ILE A 105 8.82 7.34 -4.72
CA ILE A 105 7.40 7.64 -4.46
C ILE A 105 6.53 6.74 -5.34
N ILE A 106 5.90 5.71 -4.77
CA ILE A 106 4.96 4.85 -5.51
C ILE A 106 3.59 5.52 -5.65
N ARG A 107 3.02 5.45 -6.86
CA ARG A 107 1.74 6.10 -7.20
C ARG A 107 0.96 5.28 -8.22
N HIS A 108 -0.35 5.51 -8.30
CA HIS A 108 -1.19 4.94 -9.35
C HIS A 108 -0.60 5.24 -10.75
N VAL A 109 -0.21 6.49 -11.00
CA VAL A 109 0.52 6.89 -12.21
C VAL A 109 1.82 7.55 -11.79
N GLY A 110 2.92 6.79 -11.88
CA GLY A 110 4.28 7.30 -11.69
C GLY A 110 4.96 7.66 -13.00
N GLU A 111 6.08 8.39 -12.88
CA GLU A 111 6.95 8.82 -13.99
C GLU A 111 7.70 7.64 -14.61
N HIS A 112 8.05 6.65 -13.78
CA HIS A 112 8.80 5.47 -14.16
C HIS A 112 8.05 4.19 -13.79
N LYS A 113 8.28 3.11 -14.53
CA LYS A 113 7.74 1.77 -14.22
C LYS A 113 8.63 0.95 -13.28
N GLN A 114 9.84 1.43 -13.02
CA GLN A 114 10.83 0.82 -12.13
C GLN A 114 11.23 1.83 -11.06
N LEU A 115 11.82 1.33 -9.97
CA LEU A 115 12.40 2.21 -8.95
C LEU A 115 13.55 3.03 -9.55
N PRO A 116 13.78 4.27 -9.06
CA PRO A 116 14.88 5.12 -9.50
C PRO A 116 16.26 4.59 -9.05
N LEU A 117 16.32 3.89 -7.92
CA LEU A 117 17.51 3.19 -7.41
C LEU A 117 17.10 1.78 -6.96
N PRO A 118 18.04 0.83 -6.83
CA PRO A 118 17.73 -0.52 -6.33
C PRO A 118 17.07 -0.47 -4.96
N GLY A 119 16.01 -1.25 -4.75
CA GLY A 119 15.46 -1.47 -3.41
C GLY A 119 16.23 -2.54 -2.64
N PRO A 120 16.10 -2.60 -1.30
CA PRO A 120 16.57 -3.71 -0.49
C PRO A 120 16.08 -5.07 -1.03
N ASN A 121 16.95 -6.09 -1.00
CA ASN A 121 16.60 -7.44 -1.46
C ASN A 121 15.40 -8.05 -0.73
N SER A 122 15.18 -7.65 0.52
CA SER A 122 14.04 -8.04 1.34
C SER A 122 12.75 -7.80 0.56
N TRP A 123 12.49 -6.55 0.11
CA TRP A 123 11.24 -6.14 -0.56
C TRP A 123 10.82 -7.03 -1.72
N PHE A 124 11.76 -7.70 -2.39
CA PHE A 124 11.48 -8.57 -3.54
C PHE A 124 11.45 -10.06 -3.18
N LYS A 125 12.43 -10.52 -2.41
CA LYS A 125 12.67 -11.95 -2.21
C LYS A 125 11.94 -12.50 -0.98
N ASN A 126 12.05 -11.79 0.14
CA ASN A 126 11.67 -12.32 1.43
C ASN A 126 10.23 -11.97 1.76
N GLU A 127 9.91 -10.68 1.82
CA GLU A 127 8.56 -10.23 2.09
C GLU A 127 7.69 -10.33 0.85
N ARG A 128 8.31 -10.31 -0.34
CA ARG A 128 7.60 -10.18 -1.61
C ARG A 128 6.59 -9.04 -1.46
N LEU A 129 7.10 -7.83 -1.26
CA LEU A 129 6.30 -6.61 -1.27
C LEU A 129 6.12 -6.16 -2.72
N LEU A 130 7.24 -5.98 -3.43
CA LEU A 130 7.28 -5.55 -4.82
C LEU A 130 7.62 -6.72 -5.76
N PRO A 131 7.15 -6.70 -7.02
CA PRO A 131 7.60 -7.64 -8.03
C PRO A 131 9.03 -7.31 -8.48
N ILE A 132 9.77 -8.34 -8.92
CA ILE A 132 11.16 -8.16 -9.39
C ILE A 132 11.27 -7.24 -10.61
N THR A 133 10.20 -7.11 -11.39
CA THR A 133 10.10 -6.21 -12.56
C THR A 133 10.26 -4.73 -12.19
N PHE A 134 9.98 -4.36 -10.94
CA PHE A 134 10.19 -3.01 -10.43
C PHE A 134 11.65 -2.72 -10.08
N GLN A 135 12.49 -3.74 -9.98
CA GLN A 135 13.91 -3.57 -9.66
C GLN A 135 14.64 -2.99 -10.89
N PRO A 136 15.35 -1.86 -10.75
CA PRO A 136 16.19 -1.32 -11.80
C PRO A 136 17.50 -2.12 -11.91
N PRO A 137 18.33 -1.84 -12.93
CA PRO A 137 19.71 -2.34 -12.97
C PRO A 137 20.48 -1.98 -11.68
N PRO A 138 21.48 -2.80 -11.29
CA PRO A 138 22.30 -2.51 -10.12
C PRO A 138 22.94 -1.12 -10.18
N ALA A 139 22.81 -0.36 -9.10
CA ALA A 139 23.41 0.97 -8.93
C ALA A 139 23.97 1.11 -7.50
N GLN A 140 24.75 2.17 -7.26
CA GLN A 140 25.20 2.50 -5.91
C GLN A 140 24.08 3.15 -5.10
N GLY A 141 23.94 2.73 -3.84
CA GLY A 141 22.87 3.19 -2.96
C GLY A 141 21.61 2.32 -3.04
N LEU A 142 20.75 2.48 -2.05
CA LEU A 142 19.45 1.83 -2.00
C LEU A 142 18.37 2.90 -1.95
N CYS A 143 17.26 2.69 -2.66
CA CYS A 143 16.09 3.53 -2.46
C CYS A 143 15.36 3.15 -1.18
N ARG A 144 14.74 4.15 -0.57
CA ARG A 144 13.68 4.01 0.43
C ARG A 144 12.33 4.26 -0.25
N LEU A 145 11.22 3.83 0.34
CA LEU A 145 9.90 3.87 -0.31
C LEU A 145 8.88 4.67 0.50
N ALA A 146 8.25 5.64 -0.16
CA ALA A 146 7.02 6.31 0.25
C ALA A 146 6.04 6.32 -0.92
N GLY A 147 4.87 6.94 -0.78
CA GLY A 147 3.87 7.00 -1.84
C GLY A 147 2.44 6.92 -1.33
N GLU A 148 1.53 6.67 -2.27
CA GLU A 148 0.09 6.58 -1.99
C GLU A 148 -0.22 5.51 -0.93
N LEU A 149 -0.90 5.92 0.15
CA LEU A 149 -1.06 5.11 1.36
C LEU A 149 -1.89 3.84 1.10
N ASP A 150 -2.93 3.94 0.26
CA ASP A 150 -3.76 2.82 -0.15
C ASP A 150 -2.95 1.76 -0.92
N ILE A 151 -2.04 2.20 -1.80
CA ILE A 151 -1.11 1.31 -2.51
C ILE A 151 -0.16 0.63 -1.52
N LEU A 152 0.50 1.38 -0.63
CA LEU A 152 1.46 0.84 0.32
C LEU A 152 0.82 -0.20 1.26
N ILE A 153 -0.39 0.09 1.76
CA ILE A 153 -1.17 -0.84 2.59
C ILE A 153 -1.58 -2.08 1.78
N ALA A 154 -2.00 -1.92 0.53
CA ALA A 154 -2.33 -3.06 -0.33
C ALA A 154 -1.11 -3.95 -0.60
N LEU A 155 0.07 -3.37 -0.83
CA LEU A 155 1.32 -4.11 -1.01
C LEU A 155 1.65 -4.96 0.23
N ILE A 156 1.57 -4.38 1.43
CA ILE A 156 1.77 -5.12 2.68
C ILE A 156 0.73 -6.25 2.79
N ALA A 157 -0.53 -5.96 2.50
CA ALA A 157 -1.59 -6.94 2.61
C ALA A 157 -1.35 -8.12 1.63
N PHE A 158 -0.86 -7.88 0.42
CA PHE A 158 -0.48 -8.93 -0.55
C PHE A 158 0.81 -9.68 -0.20
N SER A 159 1.61 -9.18 0.75
CA SER A 159 2.86 -9.80 1.18
C SER A 159 2.62 -10.97 2.15
N THR A 160 1.40 -11.14 2.65
CA THR A 160 1.04 -12.17 3.64
C THR A 160 -0.38 -12.69 3.45
N THR A 161 -0.71 -13.80 4.11
CA THR A 161 -2.06 -14.37 4.08
C THR A 161 -3.13 -13.40 4.62
N PRO A 162 -4.40 -13.53 4.19
CA PRO A 162 -5.49 -12.65 4.66
C PRO A 162 -5.62 -12.57 6.19
N GLN A 163 -5.36 -13.66 6.91
CA GLN A 163 -5.46 -13.75 8.37
C GLN A 163 -4.37 -12.93 9.08
N CYS A 164 -3.21 -12.77 8.45
CA CYS A 164 -2.06 -12.05 8.99
C CYS A 164 -1.96 -10.60 8.50
N THR A 165 -2.89 -10.14 7.64
CA THR A 165 -2.82 -8.80 7.02
C THR A 165 -2.69 -7.67 8.06
N LEU A 166 -3.51 -7.69 9.12
CA LEU A 166 -3.45 -6.64 10.15
C LEU A 166 -2.14 -6.68 10.95
N GLN A 167 -1.62 -7.88 11.25
CA GLN A 167 -0.34 -8.04 11.94
C GLN A 167 0.82 -7.56 11.06
N ALA A 168 0.77 -7.83 9.75
CA ALA A 168 1.76 -7.33 8.81
C ALA A 168 1.73 -5.81 8.69
N ILE A 169 0.54 -5.19 8.66
CA ILE A 169 0.40 -3.73 8.66
C ILE A 169 0.96 -3.14 9.97
N ASP A 170 0.58 -3.67 11.14
CA ASP A 170 1.05 -3.16 12.45
C ASP A 170 2.59 -3.19 12.60
N ARG A 171 3.25 -4.18 11.98
CA ARG A 171 4.70 -4.37 12.02
C ARG A 171 5.46 -3.57 10.98
N LEU A 172 4.99 -3.59 9.73
CA LEU A 172 5.70 -2.96 8.61
C LEU A 172 5.40 -1.46 8.48
N PHE A 173 4.21 -1.02 8.90
CA PHE A 173 3.81 0.37 8.80
C PHE A 173 4.38 1.18 9.98
N ARG A 174 5.58 1.73 9.75
CA ARG A 174 6.38 2.63 10.61
C ARG A 174 6.22 2.39 12.13
N PRO A 175 7.04 1.51 12.74
CA PRO A 175 6.92 1.18 14.16
C PRO A 175 7.27 2.35 15.12
N ASP A 176 8.02 3.36 14.70
CA ASP A 176 8.30 4.55 15.51
C ASP A 176 8.07 5.82 14.67
N PRO A 177 7.26 6.79 15.12
CA PRO A 177 7.19 8.10 14.46
C PRO A 177 8.56 8.78 14.25
N ARG A 178 9.57 8.41 15.04
CA ARG A 178 10.95 8.93 15.00
C ARG A 178 11.94 8.03 14.27
N THR A 179 11.58 6.80 13.90
CA THR A 179 12.44 5.91 13.10
C THR A 179 11.66 5.23 11.98
N THR A 180 12.28 5.14 10.82
CA THR A 180 11.68 4.59 9.61
C THR A 180 12.16 3.17 9.31
N GLY A 181 12.86 2.56 10.26
CA GLY A 181 13.42 1.22 10.14
C GLY A 181 12.34 0.19 9.83
N PHE A 182 12.46 -0.42 8.65
CA PHE A 182 11.62 -1.53 8.24
C PHE A 182 11.79 -2.71 9.20
N ASN A 183 10.70 -3.20 9.77
CA ASN A 183 10.71 -4.40 10.58
C ASN A 183 10.20 -5.60 9.76
N PRO A 184 11.11 -6.36 9.12
CA PRO A 184 10.75 -7.44 8.20
C PRO A 184 9.85 -8.52 8.82
N ASN A 185 8.87 -8.99 8.04
CA ASN A 185 7.92 -10.04 8.45
C ASN A 185 8.48 -11.45 8.19
N TRP A 186 9.63 -11.79 8.79
CA TRP A 186 10.27 -13.10 8.57
C TRP A 186 9.46 -14.30 9.07
N ASP A 187 8.56 -14.08 10.04
CA ASP A 187 7.79 -15.10 10.75
C ASP A 187 6.35 -15.25 10.23
N LEU A 188 5.90 -14.39 9.30
CA LEU A 188 4.55 -14.48 8.76
C LEU A 188 4.50 -15.36 7.50
N PRO A 189 3.45 -16.17 7.32
CA PRO A 189 3.28 -16.95 6.10
C PRO A 189 3.10 -16.01 4.90
N LEU A 190 3.86 -16.30 3.84
CA LEU A 190 3.73 -15.61 2.56
C LEU A 190 2.45 -16.04 1.85
N ASP A 191 1.74 -15.08 1.26
CA ASP A 191 0.53 -15.38 0.50
C ASP A 191 0.88 -16.10 -0.80
N ASP A 192 0.05 -17.09 -1.19
CA ASP A 192 -0.02 -17.47 -2.59
C ASP A 192 -0.87 -16.43 -3.31
N ARG A 193 -0.21 -15.36 -3.80
CA ARG A 193 -0.87 -14.25 -4.50
C ARG A 193 -1.78 -14.67 -5.65
N ARG A 194 -1.66 -15.91 -6.14
CA ARG A 194 -2.55 -16.48 -7.17
C ARG A 194 -3.95 -16.79 -6.64
N GLN A 195 -4.10 -16.97 -5.32
CA GLN A 195 -5.36 -17.30 -4.65
C GLN A 195 -6.13 -16.05 -4.23
N ARG A 196 -5.43 -14.92 -3.97
CA ARG A 196 -6.04 -13.65 -3.62
C ARG A 196 -6.30 -12.82 -4.87
N LYS A 197 -7.56 -12.70 -5.27
CA LYS A 197 -7.92 -12.02 -6.52
C LYS A 197 -7.72 -10.51 -6.44
N GLY A 198 -8.15 -9.82 -5.39
CA GLY A 198 -8.00 -8.37 -5.27
C GLY A 198 -8.24 -7.82 -3.87
N LEU A 199 -7.94 -6.54 -3.69
CA LEU A 199 -8.09 -5.77 -2.45
C LEU A 199 -8.70 -4.41 -2.72
N LEU A 200 -9.56 -3.97 -1.79
CA LEU A 200 -10.05 -2.61 -1.70
C LEU A 200 -9.50 -2.02 -0.39
N VAL A 201 -8.85 -0.87 -0.48
CA VAL A 201 -8.28 -0.15 0.67
C VAL A 201 -8.91 1.23 0.73
N GLU A 202 -9.42 1.61 1.90
CA GLU A 202 -9.90 2.96 2.19
C GLU A 202 -9.01 3.54 3.28
N ILE A 203 -8.41 4.70 3.01
CA ILE A 203 -7.64 5.46 3.97
C ILE A 203 -8.51 6.60 4.46
N GLY A 204 -8.67 6.70 5.77
CA GLY A 204 -9.41 7.77 6.42
C GLY A 204 -8.55 8.53 7.41
N TYR A 205 -9.06 9.68 7.86
CA TYR A 205 -8.44 10.48 8.90
C TYR A 205 -9.48 11.18 9.77
N ASP A 206 -9.13 11.41 11.04
CA ASP A 206 -9.92 12.26 11.92
C ASP A 206 -9.42 13.71 11.77
N PRO A 207 -10.25 14.64 11.24
CA PRO A 207 -9.86 16.03 11.03
C PRO A 207 -9.59 16.80 12.34
N THR A 208 -10.01 16.26 13.49
CA THR A 208 -9.75 16.87 14.80
C THR A 208 -8.32 16.63 15.28
N THR A 209 -7.64 15.59 14.77
CA THR A 209 -6.29 15.20 15.20
C THR A 209 -5.26 15.31 14.08
N THR A 210 -5.67 15.24 12.81
CA THR A 210 -4.77 15.27 11.65
C THR A 210 -5.39 16.05 10.49
N LYS A 211 -4.54 16.73 9.70
CA LYS A 211 -4.96 17.45 8.50
C LYS A 211 -4.76 16.59 7.25
N ARG A 212 -5.64 16.76 6.25
CA ARG A 212 -5.47 16.17 4.91
C ARG A 212 -4.09 16.45 4.31
N SER A 213 -3.59 17.68 4.50
CA SER A 213 -2.27 18.10 4.01
C SER A 213 -1.11 17.33 4.65
N THR A 214 -1.27 16.87 5.89
CA THR A 214 -0.28 16.04 6.58
C THR A 214 -0.16 14.69 5.88
N LEU A 215 -1.29 14.03 5.56
CA LEU A 215 -1.25 12.78 4.80
C LEU A 215 -0.65 12.95 3.40
N ALA A 216 -0.99 14.04 2.71
CA ALA A 216 -0.36 14.36 1.43
C ALA A 216 1.15 14.61 1.55
N ALA A 217 1.63 15.18 2.66
CA ALA A 217 3.06 15.34 2.92
C ALA A 217 3.74 13.98 3.12
N TRP A 218 3.08 13.04 3.81
CA TRP A 218 3.53 11.67 3.97
C TRP A 218 3.63 10.92 2.64
N GLU A 219 2.61 10.99 1.80
CA GLU A 219 2.63 10.34 0.48
C GLU A 219 3.73 10.91 -0.42
N ARG A 220 4.13 12.15 -0.22
CA ARG A 220 5.26 12.80 -0.93
C ARG A 220 6.63 12.51 -0.31
N GLY A 221 6.71 11.71 0.74
CA GLY A 221 7.96 11.37 1.44
C GLY A 221 8.54 12.50 2.29
N GLN A 222 7.80 13.59 2.53
CA GLN A 222 8.31 14.76 3.28
C GLN A 222 8.57 14.45 4.76
N HIS A 223 7.92 13.41 5.29
CA HIS A 223 8.13 12.90 6.64
C HIS A 223 9.09 11.70 6.68
N GLY A 224 9.88 11.54 5.60
CA GLY A 224 10.72 10.38 5.34
C GLY A 224 9.96 9.28 4.62
N GLU A 225 10.62 8.14 4.52
CA GLU A 225 10.10 6.91 3.98
C GLU A 225 9.06 6.27 4.89
N ILE A 226 8.17 5.49 4.27
CA ILE A 226 7.24 4.61 4.98
C ILE A 226 7.89 3.22 5.13
N PHE A 227 8.76 2.84 4.20
CA PHE A 227 9.61 1.64 4.25
C PHE A 227 11.08 1.98 3.93
N SER A 228 12.02 1.49 4.74
CA SER A 228 13.47 1.61 4.51
C SER A 228 14.13 0.28 4.17
#